data_AF-A0A168FD14-F1
#
_entry.id   AF-A0A168FD14-F1
#
_cell.length_a   1.000
_cell.length_b   1.000
_cell.length_c   1.000
_cell.angle_alpha   90.00
_cell.angle_beta   90.00
_cell.angle_gamma   90.00
#
_symmetry.space_group_name_H-M   'P 1'
#
loop_
_entity.id
_entity.type
_entity.pdbx_description
1 polymer ?
#
loop_
_entity_poly.entity_id
_entity_poly.type
_entity_poly.pdbx_seq_one_letter_code
_entity_poly.pdbx_strand_id
1 'polypeptide(L)'
;MPDLAEWVRTRAERVKDPSPRDPTRETRLNDADNIERQMRQDGHRTWGWLIYRCTYASDEQWAAFMARLAHYMDATLAFHNGLDLKPSLDARVVEDPAAFDGAVPGTVRQHFRQWAATASETEQAGRPALRSQRYRYCLHVDQAALESVVNAPAPPGDELGGGYVNLVFVNPSSADSTGLDPAADAYWMRITYADLMVTWYNLFRPEGAWETEYRQPPQIGRP
;
A
#
# COMPACT_ATOMS: atom_id res chain seq x y z
N MET A 1 8.02 -40.75 -3.50
CA MET A 1 7.85 -39.29 -3.31
C MET A 1 7.73 -39.08 -1.81
N PRO A 2 8.52 -38.19 -1.19
CA PRO A 2 8.35 -37.90 0.23
C PRO A 2 6.93 -37.36 0.49
N ASP A 3 6.37 -37.71 1.64
CA ASP A 3 5.07 -37.22 2.10
C ASP A 3 5.10 -35.69 2.22
N LEU A 4 4.01 -34.99 1.86
CA LEU A 4 3.92 -33.54 1.94
C LEU A 4 4.18 -33.06 3.38
N ALA A 5 3.69 -33.79 4.38
CA ALA A 5 3.93 -33.46 5.78
C ALA A 5 5.40 -33.63 6.19
N GLU A 6 6.06 -34.66 5.67
CA GLU A 6 7.50 -34.90 5.86
C GLU A 6 8.33 -33.80 5.17
N TRP A 7 7.98 -33.41 3.94
CA TRP A 7 8.63 -32.32 3.22
C TRP A 7 8.49 -30.97 3.95
N VAL A 8 7.28 -30.63 4.42
CA VAL A 8 7.04 -29.41 5.21
C VAL A 8 7.90 -29.41 6.46
N ARG A 9 7.97 -30.53 7.19
CA ARG A 9 8.78 -30.66 8.40
C ARG A 9 10.27 -30.47 8.13
N THR A 10 10.83 -31.20 7.16
CA THR A 10 12.26 -31.10 6.81
C THR A 10 12.63 -29.70 6.31
N ARG A 11 11.72 -29.03 5.60
CA ARG A 11 11.94 -27.65 5.16
C ARG A 11 11.91 -26.70 6.35
N ALA A 12 10.93 -26.80 7.24
CA ALA A 12 10.81 -25.94 8.42
C ALA A 12 12.01 -26.06 9.37
N GLU A 13 12.58 -27.25 9.55
CA GLU A 13 13.78 -27.48 10.39
C GLU A 13 15.01 -26.68 9.92
N ARG A 14 15.06 -26.28 8.65
CA ARG A 14 16.18 -25.53 8.06
C ARG A 14 15.95 -24.02 8.03
N VAL A 15 14.73 -23.57 8.31
CA VAL A 15 14.34 -22.16 8.29
C VAL A 15 14.76 -21.51 9.59
N LYS A 16 15.49 -20.39 9.48
CA LYS A 16 15.82 -19.55 10.64
C LYS A 16 14.64 -18.63 10.92
N ASP A 17 14.20 -18.55 12.18
CA ASP A 17 13.08 -17.71 12.61
C ASP A 17 11.82 -17.91 11.74
N PRO A 18 11.20 -19.11 11.81
CA PRO A 18 10.10 -19.49 10.92
C PRO A 18 8.87 -18.60 11.13
N SER A 19 8.19 -18.29 10.03
CA SER A 19 6.93 -17.55 10.06
C SER A 19 5.88 -18.31 10.90
N PRO A 20 5.17 -17.64 11.84
CA PRO A 20 4.03 -18.25 12.53
C PRO A 20 2.88 -18.62 11.59
N ARG A 21 2.79 -17.96 10.42
CA ARG A 21 1.77 -18.19 9.38
C ARG A 21 2.18 -19.27 8.37
N ASP A 22 3.48 -19.44 8.09
CA ASP A 22 4.02 -20.47 7.20
C ASP A 22 5.43 -20.91 7.65
N PRO A 23 5.55 -21.96 8.47
CA PRO A 23 6.85 -22.42 8.99
C PRO A 23 7.86 -22.85 7.92
N THR A 24 7.46 -22.99 6.65
CA THR A 24 8.37 -23.34 5.55
C THR A 24 9.19 -22.18 4.99
N ARG A 25 8.97 -20.96 5.51
CA ARG A 25 9.73 -19.74 5.16
C ARG A 25 10.03 -18.89 6.40
N GLU A 26 11.07 -18.07 6.30
CA GLU A 26 11.46 -17.14 7.36
C GLU A 26 10.39 -16.06 7.56
N THR A 27 10.16 -15.59 8.79
CA THR A 27 9.12 -14.59 9.09
C THR A 27 9.28 -13.30 8.28
N ARG A 28 10.52 -12.89 8.00
CA ARG A 28 10.81 -11.69 7.18
C ARG A 28 10.35 -11.80 5.73
N LEU A 29 10.14 -13.02 5.23
CA LEU A 29 9.68 -13.32 3.87
C LEU A 29 8.15 -13.50 3.80
N ASN A 30 7.44 -13.25 4.90
CA ASN A 30 5.99 -13.24 4.94
C ASN A 30 5.50 -11.80 5.22
N ASP A 31 4.91 -11.15 4.22
CA ASP A 31 4.49 -9.75 4.34
C ASP A 31 3.40 -9.54 5.39
N ALA A 32 2.51 -10.51 5.60
CA ALA A 32 1.50 -10.44 6.67
C ALA A 32 2.16 -10.46 8.07
N ASP A 33 3.15 -11.33 8.29
CA ASP A 33 3.93 -11.29 9.55
C ASP A 33 4.63 -9.95 9.74
N ASN A 34 5.16 -9.39 8.65
CA ASN A 34 5.84 -8.12 8.69
C ASN A 34 4.88 -6.98 9.08
N ILE A 35 3.70 -6.91 8.46
CA ILE A 35 2.66 -5.92 8.79
C ILE A 35 2.20 -6.06 10.23
N GLU A 36 1.89 -7.27 10.69
CA GLU A 36 1.48 -7.50 12.07
C GLU A 36 2.56 -7.05 13.06
N ARG A 37 3.81 -7.41 12.81
CA ARG A 37 4.95 -7.01 13.64
C ARG A 37 5.11 -5.49 13.67
N GLN A 38 4.95 -4.81 12.53
CA GLN A 38 5.01 -3.35 12.45
C GLN A 38 3.89 -2.68 13.24
N MET A 39 2.65 -3.16 13.10
CA MET A 39 1.51 -2.65 13.87
C MET A 39 1.74 -2.82 15.38
N ARG A 40 2.23 -3.99 15.81
CA ARG A 40 2.56 -4.25 17.22
C ARG A 40 3.67 -3.33 17.74
N GLN A 41 4.72 -3.10 16.93
CA GLN A 41 5.82 -2.19 17.28
C GLN A 41 5.34 -0.75 17.47
N ASP A 42 4.43 -0.29 16.61
CA ASP A 42 3.88 1.06 16.66
C ASP A 42 2.73 1.21 17.68
N GLY A 43 2.20 0.10 18.19
CA GLY A 43 0.98 0.07 18.99
C GLY A 43 -0.27 0.43 18.20
N HIS A 44 -0.24 0.25 16.87
CA HIS A 44 -1.32 0.60 15.96
C HIS A 44 -2.36 -0.51 15.87
N ARG A 45 -3.62 -0.13 15.70
CA ARG A 45 -4.78 -1.03 15.54
C ARG A 45 -5.34 -1.06 14.13
N THR A 46 -4.93 -0.11 13.28
CA THR A 46 -5.41 0.02 11.91
C THR A 46 -4.25 0.26 10.96
N TRP A 47 -4.30 -0.33 9.77
CA TRP A 47 -3.30 -0.21 8.71
C TRP A 47 -3.99 -0.07 7.34
N GLY A 48 -3.23 0.18 6.28
CA GLY A 48 -3.75 0.36 4.92
C GLY A 48 -3.68 1.81 4.44
N TRP A 49 -4.04 2.01 3.17
CA TRP A 49 -3.88 3.27 2.45
C TRP A 49 -5.08 4.20 2.58
N LEU A 50 -4.82 5.51 2.47
CA LEU A 50 -5.82 6.47 2.03
C LEU A 50 -5.82 6.52 0.50
N ILE A 51 -7.01 6.51 -0.08
CA ILE A 51 -7.24 6.50 -1.53
C ILE A 51 -8.00 7.76 -1.92
N TYR A 52 -7.34 8.68 -2.60
CA TYR A 52 -7.97 9.87 -3.14
C TYR A 52 -8.58 9.56 -4.50
N ARG A 53 -9.90 9.71 -4.58
CA ARG A 53 -10.62 9.68 -5.85
C ARG A 53 -10.48 11.04 -6.52
N CYS A 54 -9.72 11.08 -7.62
CA CYS A 54 -9.45 12.31 -8.38
C CYS A 54 -10.11 12.32 -9.76
N THR A 55 -11.03 11.39 -10.01
CA THR A 55 -11.90 11.38 -11.18
C THR A 55 -13.31 10.98 -10.80
N TYR A 56 -14.27 11.70 -11.36
CA TYR A 56 -15.70 11.47 -11.14
C TYR A 56 -16.45 11.25 -12.46
N ALA A 57 -15.73 10.94 -13.55
CA ALA A 57 -16.31 10.75 -14.88
C ALA A 57 -17.23 9.51 -14.99
N SER A 58 -16.99 8.47 -14.17
CA SER A 58 -17.81 7.26 -14.14
C SER A 58 -17.77 6.56 -12.78
N ASP A 59 -18.92 6.49 -12.10
CA ASP A 59 -19.08 5.70 -10.87
C ASP A 59 -18.97 4.19 -11.15
N GLU A 60 -19.37 3.74 -12.34
CA GLU A 60 -19.26 2.34 -12.74
C GLU A 60 -17.80 1.90 -12.84
N GLN A 61 -16.95 2.69 -13.51
CA GLN A 61 -15.53 2.39 -13.59
C GLN A 61 -14.86 2.50 -12.21
N TRP A 62 -15.28 3.48 -11.38
CA TRP A 62 -14.79 3.58 -10.00
C TRP A 62 -15.15 2.35 -9.17
N ALA A 63 -16.39 1.86 -9.27
CA ALA A 63 -16.83 0.64 -8.61
C ALA A 63 -16.04 -0.59 -9.09
N ALA A 64 -15.78 -0.69 -10.40
CA ALA A 64 -14.95 -1.76 -10.97
C ALA A 64 -13.50 -1.70 -10.45
N PHE A 65 -12.93 -0.50 -10.34
CA PHE A 65 -11.62 -0.28 -9.73
C PHE A 65 -11.60 -0.75 -8.27
N MET A 66 -12.59 -0.37 -7.45
CA MET A 66 -12.62 -0.79 -6.04
C MET A 66 -12.87 -2.29 -5.87
N ALA A 67 -13.67 -2.91 -6.75
CA ALA A 67 -13.93 -4.35 -6.73
C ALA A 67 -12.66 -5.17 -7.04
N ARG A 68 -11.86 -4.73 -8.03
CA ARG A 68 -10.56 -5.35 -8.32
C ARG A 68 -9.60 -5.21 -7.13
N LEU A 69 -9.65 -4.10 -6.40
CA LEU A 69 -8.74 -3.84 -5.28
C LEU A 69 -9.07 -4.77 -4.14
N ALA A 70 -10.37 -4.93 -3.86
CA ALA A 70 -10.87 -5.90 -2.89
C ALA A 70 -10.44 -7.34 -3.23
N HIS A 71 -10.51 -7.73 -4.50
CA HIS A 71 -10.06 -9.04 -4.93
C HIS A 71 -8.57 -9.27 -4.63
N TYR A 72 -7.71 -8.33 -5.01
CA TYR A 72 -6.27 -8.45 -4.79
C TYR A 72 -5.87 -8.36 -3.32
N MET A 73 -6.55 -7.52 -2.53
CA MET A 73 -6.40 -7.52 -1.07
C MET A 73 -6.59 -8.93 -0.51
N ASP A 74 -7.65 -9.62 -0.91
CA ASP A 74 -7.98 -10.95 -0.42
C ASP A 74 -7.01 -12.00 -0.95
N ALA A 75 -6.66 -11.96 -2.23
CA ALA A 75 -5.72 -12.89 -2.85
C ALA A 75 -4.33 -12.81 -2.20
N THR A 76 -3.79 -11.60 -2.03
CA THR A 76 -2.44 -11.42 -1.46
C THR A 76 -2.42 -11.73 0.04
N LEU A 77 -3.47 -11.35 0.80
CA LEU A 77 -3.57 -11.76 2.20
C LEU A 77 -3.67 -13.28 2.34
N ALA A 78 -4.47 -13.95 1.50
CA ALA A 78 -4.57 -15.41 1.49
C ALA A 78 -3.22 -16.07 1.15
N PHE A 79 -2.48 -15.54 0.17
CA PHE A 79 -1.16 -16.03 -0.20
C PHE A 79 -0.16 -16.00 0.97
N HIS A 80 -0.25 -14.98 1.84
CA HIS A 80 0.59 -14.86 3.03
C HIS A 80 -0.01 -15.51 4.29
N ASN A 81 -1.12 -16.25 4.18
CA ASN A 81 -1.89 -16.81 5.30
C ASN A 81 -2.28 -15.72 6.33
N GLY A 82 -2.53 -14.49 5.86
CA GLY A 82 -2.72 -13.28 6.64
C GLY A 82 -4.14 -12.72 6.69
N LEU A 83 -5.16 -13.51 6.31
CA LEU A 83 -6.56 -13.05 6.29
C LEU A 83 -7.07 -12.56 7.66
N ASP A 84 -6.41 -12.97 8.75
CA ASP A 84 -6.64 -12.47 10.11
C ASP A 84 -6.35 -10.97 10.28
N LEU A 85 -5.59 -10.35 9.37
CA LEU A 85 -5.31 -8.91 9.36
C LEU A 85 -6.37 -8.09 8.63
N LYS A 86 -7.28 -8.73 7.89
CA LYS A 86 -8.34 -8.03 7.14
C LYS A 86 -9.25 -7.17 8.03
N PRO A 87 -9.64 -7.58 9.25
CA PRO A 87 -10.47 -6.74 10.12
C PRO A 87 -9.82 -5.41 10.55
N SER A 88 -8.49 -5.31 10.51
CA SER A 88 -7.75 -4.07 10.85
C SER A 88 -7.29 -3.27 9.63
N LEU A 89 -7.55 -3.78 8.42
CA LEU A 89 -7.24 -3.10 7.15
C LEU A 89 -8.31 -2.04 6.87
N ASP A 90 -7.87 -0.79 6.67
CA ASP A 90 -8.72 0.34 6.28
C ASP A 90 -8.17 1.00 5.01
N ALA A 91 -8.72 0.59 3.86
CA ALA A 91 -8.51 1.19 2.55
C ALA A 91 -9.48 2.36 2.33
N ARG A 92 -9.34 3.43 3.12
CA ARG A 92 -10.30 4.52 3.16
C ARG A 92 -10.26 5.36 1.88
N VAL A 93 -11.42 5.52 1.26
CA VAL A 93 -11.58 6.47 0.14
C VAL A 93 -11.85 7.87 0.67
N VAL A 94 -11.13 8.86 0.14
CA VAL A 94 -11.36 10.28 0.36
C VAL A 94 -12.05 10.83 -0.90
N GLU A 95 -13.31 11.25 -0.74
CA GLU A 95 -14.14 11.78 -1.82
C GLU A 95 -14.62 13.19 -1.47
N ASP A 96 -14.25 14.14 -2.33
CA ASP A 96 -14.76 15.51 -2.35
C ASP A 96 -14.60 15.99 -3.79
N PRO A 97 -15.63 15.84 -4.64
CA PRO A 97 -15.54 16.21 -6.05
C PRO A 97 -15.14 17.68 -6.25
N ALA A 98 -15.56 18.59 -5.36
CA ALA A 98 -15.24 20.00 -5.47
C ALA A 98 -13.75 20.28 -5.21
N ALA A 99 -13.10 19.48 -4.36
CA ALA A 99 -11.69 19.61 -4.05
C ALA A 99 -10.77 18.73 -4.93
N PHE A 100 -11.27 17.58 -5.40
CA PHE A 100 -10.41 16.52 -5.95
C PHE A 100 -10.70 16.15 -7.41
N ASP A 101 -11.79 16.58 -8.04
CA ASP A 101 -12.01 16.25 -9.45
C ASP A 101 -10.93 16.87 -10.35
N GLY A 102 -10.16 16.03 -11.03
CA GLY A 102 -9.00 16.44 -11.81
C GLY A 102 -7.80 16.95 -10.99
N ALA A 103 -7.80 16.74 -9.67
CA ALA A 103 -6.67 17.12 -8.82
C ALA A 103 -5.40 16.35 -9.23
N VAL A 104 -4.25 17.01 -9.08
CA VAL A 104 -2.93 16.43 -9.34
C VAL A 104 -2.30 15.88 -8.04
N PRO A 105 -1.26 15.03 -8.11
CA PRO A 105 -0.59 14.49 -6.91
C PRO A 105 -0.15 15.55 -5.89
N GLY A 106 0.27 16.73 -6.34
CA GLY A 106 0.65 17.84 -5.46
C GLY A 106 -0.50 18.35 -4.58
N THR A 107 -1.72 18.46 -5.13
CA THR A 107 -2.92 18.87 -4.39
C THR A 107 -3.28 17.82 -3.34
N VAL A 108 -3.29 16.54 -3.74
CA VAL A 108 -3.54 15.42 -2.81
C VAL A 108 -2.49 15.38 -1.70
N ARG A 109 -1.22 15.59 -2.03
CA ARG A 109 -0.11 15.63 -1.06
C ARG A 109 -0.32 16.69 0.01
N GLN A 110 -0.78 17.88 -0.38
CA GLN A 110 -1.04 18.97 0.57
C GLN A 110 -2.15 18.59 1.57
N HIS A 111 -3.27 18.07 1.08
CA HIS A 111 -4.37 17.63 1.93
C HIS A 111 -3.95 16.45 2.83
N PHE A 112 -3.28 15.46 2.25
CA PHE A 112 -2.80 14.30 2.99
C PHE A 112 -1.82 14.67 4.10
N ARG A 113 -0.91 15.63 3.87
CA ARG A 113 -0.01 16.15 4.91
C ARG A 113 -0.76 16.74 6.09
N GLN A 114 -1.84 17.50 5.85
CA GLN A 114 -2.67 18.08 6.90
C GLN A 114 -3.39 17.00 7.70
N TRP A 115 -3.98 16.02 7.02
CA TRP A 115 -4.62 14.88 7.66
C TRP A 115 -3.64 14.06 8.51
N ALA A 116 -2.46 13.73 7.96
CA ALA A 116 -1.46 12.89 8.62
C ALA A 116 -0.89 13.52 9.90
N ALA A 117 -0.93 14.85 10.03
CA ALA A 117 -0.41 15.57 11.19
C ALA A 117 -1.12 15.20 12.51
N THR A 118 -2.41 14.85 12.45
CA THR A 118 -3.23 14.57 13.65
C THR A 118 -3.99 13.24 13.58
N ALA A 119 -4.08 12.61 12.40
CA ALA A 119 -4.89 11.40 12.20
C ALA A 119 -4.56 10.27 13.18
N SER A 120 -3.28 10.05 13.50
CA SER A 120 -2.87 8.98 14.41
C SER A 120 -3.46 9.09 15.82
N GLU A 121 -3.73 10.31 16.30
CA GLU A 121 -4.31 10.53 17.64
C GLU A 121 -5.71 9.91 17.76
N THR A 122 -6.49 10.00 16.69
CA THR A 122 -7.86 9.47 16.65
C THR A 122 -7.88 8.01 16.20
N GLU A 123 -7.14 7.68 15.15
CA GLU A 123 -7.16 6.36 14.54
C GLU A 123 -6.45 5.31 15.38
N GLN A 124 -5.40 5.69 16.11
CA GLN A 124 -4.54 4.78 16.87
C GLN A 124 -4.69 4.96 18.38
N ALA A 125 -5.82 5.50 18.85
CA ALA A 125 -6.14 5.68 20.27
C ALA A 125 -5.02 6.45 21.04
N GLY A 126 -4.60 7.57 20.48
CA GLY A 126 -3.56 8.44 21.06
C GLY A 126 -2.12 7.98 20.82
N ARG A 127 -1.89 6.92 20.03
CA ARG A 127 -0.53 6.51 19.66
C ARG A 127 0.01 7.38 18.52
N PRO A 128 1.30 7.75 18.54
CA PRO A 128 1.90 8.57 17.49
C PRO A 128 1.98 7.82 16.15
N ALA A 129 2.03 8.58 15.05
CA ALA A 129 2.14 8.04 13.69
C ALA A 129 3.42 7.21 13.44
N LEU A 130 4.52 7.54 14.14
CA LEU A 130 5.82 6.88 14.03
C LEU A 130 6.26 6.71 12.56
N ARG A 131 6.65 5.50 12.18
CA ARG A 131 7.11 5.16 10.82
C ARG A 131 6.02 4.49 9.97
N SER A 132 4.76 4.56 10.42
CA SER A 132 3.65 3.88 9.77
C SER A 132 3.39 4.46 8.38
N GLN A 133 3.28 3.55 7.42
CA GLN A 133 3.11 3.84 6.00
C GLN A 133 1.78 4.55 5.75
N ARG A 134 0.75 4.22 6.54
CA ARG A 134 -0.56 4.89 6.53
C ARG A 134 -0.48 6.41 6.65
N TYR A 135 0.51 6.94 7.37
CA TYR A 135 0.68 8.38 7.61
C TYR A 135 1.81 9.01 6.76
N ARG A 136 2.49 8.20 5.95
CA ARG A 136 3.59 8.64 5.08
C ARG A 136 3.22 8.59 3.60
N TYR A 137 2.29 7.72 3.22
CA TYR A 137 1.87 7.59 1.83
C TYR A 137 0.35 7.50 1.67
N CYS A 138 -0.12 7.99 0.52
CA CYS A 138 -1.49 7.82 0.06
C CYS A 138 -1.51 7.53 -1.43
N LEU A 139 -2.66 7.07 -1.91
CA LEU A 139 -2.90 6.78 -3.31
C LEU A 139 -3.68 7.92 -3.96
N HIS A 140 -3.21 8.35 -5.12
CA HIS A 140 -3.89 9.28 -6.00
C HIS A 140 -4.36 8.52 -7.25
N VAL A 141 -5.68 8.51 -7.46
CA VAL A 141 -6.32 7.81 -8.58
C VAL A 141 -6.98 8.85 -9.49
N ASP A 142 -6.25 9.24 -10.53
CA ASP A 142 -6.76 10.05 -11.64
C ASP A 142 -7.43 9.18 -12.72
N GLN A 143 -7.97 9.81 -13.75
CA GLN A 143 -8.60 9.12 -14.88
C GLN A 143 -7.67 8.09 -15.51
N ALA A 144 -6.39 8.43 -15.72
CA ALA A 144 -5.43 7.54 -16.37
C ALA A 144 -5.11 6.31 -15.51
N ALA A 145 -4.90 6.47 -14.20
CA ALA A 145 -4.71 5.35 -13.28
C ALA A 145 -5.93 4.44 -13.22
N LEU A 146 -7.13 5.03 -13.10
CA LEU A 146 -8.39 4.29 -13.10
C LEU A 146 -8.57 3.47 -14.39
N GLU A 147 -8.42 4.11 -15.56
CA GLU A 147 -8.51 3.45 -16.86
C GLU A 147 -7.46 2.33 -17.01
N SER A 148 -6.23 2.55 -16.55
CA SER A 148 -5.18 1.54 -16.61
C SER A 148 -5.55 0.25 -15.87
N VAL A 149 -6.27 0.39 -14.75
CA VAL A 149 -6.70 -0.73 -13.93
C VAL A 149 -7.95 -1.38 -14.50
N VAL A 150 -8.98 -0.63 -14.91
CA VAL A 150 -10.24 -1.23 -15.37
C VAL A 150 -10.14 -1.83 -16.78
N ASN A 151 -9.25 -1.32 -17.63
CA ASN A 151 -9.03 -1.85 -18.97
C ASN A 151 -8.13 -3.09 -18.99
N ALA A 152 -7.47 -3.42 -17.88
CA ALA A 152 -6.78 -4.69 -17.74
C ALA A 152 -7.78 -5.86 -17.78
N PRO A 153 -7.35 -7.10 -18.12
CA PRO A 153 -8.19 -8.29 -17.98
C PRO A 153 -8.79 -8.38 -16.57
N ALA A 154 -9.95 -9.02 -16.43
CA ALA A 154 -10.52 -9.23 -15.10
C ALA A 154 -9.74 -10.34 -14.36
N PRO A 155 -9.58 -10.25 -13.04
CA PRO A 155 -9.00 -11.34 -12.26
C PRO A 155 -9.73 -12.67 -12.45
N PRO A 156 -9.02 -13.82 -12.48
CA PRO A 156 -7.58 -13.97 -12.24
C PRO A 156 -6.69 -13.82 -13.49
N GLY A 157 -7.24 -13.47 -14.66
CA GLY A 157 -6.52 -13.49 -15.94
C GLY A 157 -5.52 -12.36 -16.16
N ASP A 158 -5.33 -11.50 -15.16
CA ASP A 158 -4.44 -10.33 -15.16
C ASP A 158 -3.22 -10.54 -14.26
N GLU A 159 -2.69 -11.78 -14.20
CA GLU A 159 -1.61 -12.29 -13.32
C GLU A 159 -0.32 -11.43 -13.23
N LEU A 160 -0.18 -10.37 -14.03
CA LEU A 160 0.95 -9.43 -14.02
C LEU A 160 0.56 -7.94 -13.96
N GLY A 161 -0.70 -7.62 -13.63
CA GLY A 161 -1.15 -6.30 -13.19
C GLY A 161 -0.73 -5.14 -14.10
N GLY A 162 -1.29 -5.06 -15.30
CA GLY A 162 -1.00 -3.97 -16.24
C GLY A 162 -1.40 -2.57 -15.74
N GLY A 163 -2.29 -2.50 -14.75
CA GLY A 163 -2.74 -1.24 -14.14
C GLY A 163 -1.76 -0.69 -13.10
N TYR A 164 -1.80 0.63 -12.93
CA TYR A 164 -1.01 1.34 -11.94
C TYR A 164 -1.88 2.30 -11.12
N VAL A 165 -1.36 2.69 -9.97
CA VAL A 165 -1.84 3.84 -9.20
C VAL A 165 -0.68 4.77 -8.91
N ASN A 166 -0.98 6.03 -8.58
CA ASN A 166 0.04 6.99 -8.20
C ASN A 166 0.21 6.97 -6.68
N LEU A 167 1.35 6.51 -6.18
CA LEU A 167 1.72 6.58 -4.78
C LEU A 167 2.31 7.95 -4.50
N VAL A 168 1.76 8.65 -3.50
CA VAL A 168 2.18 9.99 -3.07
C VAL A 168 2.84 9.88 -1.70
N PHE A 169 4.01 10.50 -1.54
CA PHE A 169 4.82 10.51 -0.34
C PHE A 169 4.80 11.86 0.38
N VAL A 170 4.65 11.80 1.71
CA VAL A 170 4.84 12.91 2.64
C VAL A 170 5.90 12.52 3.67
N ASN A 171 6.88 13.41 3.88
CA ASN A 171 7.80 13.31 5.00
C ASN A 171 7.18 14.01 6.21
N PRO A 172 6.80 13.29 7.28
CA PRO A 172 6.20 13.90 8.47
C PRO A 172 7.19 14.76 9.28
N SER A 173 8.50 14.49 9.17
CA SER A 173 9.54 15.14 9.99
C SER A 173 10.07 16.46 9.43
N SER A 174 9.72 16.84 8.19
CA SER A 174 10.17 18.10 7.59
C SER A 174 9.25 19.26 7.97
N ALA A 175 9.33 19.72 9.22
CA ALA A 175 9.25 21.15 9.46
C ALA A 175 10.57 21.71 8.90
N ASP A 176 10.52 22.29 7.71
CA ASP A 176 11.68 22.88 7.01
C ASP A 176 12.84 21.92 6.70
N SER A 177 12.70 21.18 5.60
CA SER A 177 13.82 20.96 4.69
C SER A 177 13.36 21.25 3.25
N THR A 178 13.27 22.54 2.95
CA THR A 178 13.38 23.07 1.60
C THR A 178 14.73 22.66 1.02
N GLY A 179 14.77 21.48 0.39
CA GLY A 179 15.94 20.96 -0.31
C GLY A 179 15.60 20.10 -1.52
N LEU A 180 14.34 19.67 -1.66
CA LEU A 180 13.83 19.22 -2.94
C LEU A 180 13.21 20.44 -3.62
N ASP A 181 13.80 20.80 -4.76
CA ASP A 181 13.21 21.74 -5.71
C ASP A 181 11.71 21.41 -5.86
N PRO A 182 10.78 22.36 -5.66
CA PRO A 182 9.37 22.16 -5.95
C PRO A 182 9.10 21.67 -7.39
N ALA A 183 10.06 21.86 -8.31
CA ALA A 183 10.04 21.32 -9.67
C ALA A 183 10.63 19.89 -9.80
N ALA A 184 11.25 19.34 -8.76
CA ALA A 184 11.65 17.94 -8.70
C ALA A 184 10.47 17.11 -8.19
N ASP A 185 9.72 16.50 -9.12
CA ASP A 185 8.57 15.60 -8.95
C ASP A 185 8.79 14.36 -8.05
N ALA A 186 9.86 14.29 -7.24
CA ALA A 186 10.28 13.14 -6.46
C ALA A 186 9.42 12.88 -5.19
N TYR A 187 8.15 13.28 -5.20
CA TYR A 187 7.19 13.04 -4.12
C TYR A 187 6.04 12.12 -4.54
N TRP A 188 5.98 11.71 -5.80
CA TRP A 188 5.02 10.71 -6.25
C TRP A 188 5.62 9.81 -7.32
N MET A 189 5.10 8.59 -7.44
CA MET A 189 5.49 7.67 -8.50
C MET A 189 4.35 6.73 -8.85
N ARG A 190 4.44 6.03 -9.98
CA ARG A 190 3.50 4.97 -10.32
C ARG A 190 3.98 3.65 -9.73
N ILE A 191 3.07 2.89 -9.14
CA ILE A 191 3.33 1.52 -8.66
C ILE A 191 2.28 0.56 -9.21
N THR A 192 2.65 -0.71 -9.34
CA THR A 192 1.70 -1.76 -9.76
C THR A 192 0.53 -1.87 -8.81
N TYR A 193 -0.64 -2.12 -9.40
CA TYR A 193 -1.89 -2.20 -8.67
C TYR A 193 -2.13 -3.55 -7.96
N ALA A 194 -1.67 -4.67 -8.53
CA ALA A 194 -1.96 -6.02 -8.01
C ALA A 194 -1.37 -6.26 -6.60
N ASP A 195 -0.18 -5.72 -6.34
CA ASP A 195 0.56 -5.95 -5.08
C ASP A 195 0.39 -4.81 -4.07
N LEU A 196 -0.57 -3.91 -4.32
CA LEU A 196 -0.68 -2.61 -3.68
C LEU A 196 -0.79 -2.69 -2.16
N MET A 197 -1.46 -3.72 -1.64
CA MET A 197 -1.90 -3.72 -0.25
C MET A 197 -0.96 -4.41 0.70
N VAL A 198 -0.55 -5.66 0.46
CA VAL A 198 0.31 -6.36 1.44
C VAL A 198 1.79 -6.09 1.14
N THR A 199 2.20 -6.31 -0.11
CA THR A 199 3.61 -6.25 -0.50
C THR A 199 4.13 -4.82 -0.59
N TRP A 200 3.48 -3.94 -1.35
CA TRP A 200 3.90 -2.53 -1.42
C TRP A 200 3.85 -1.83 -0.05
N TYR A 201 2.79 -2.08 0.73
CA TYR A 201 2.69 -1.50 2.08
C TYR A 201 3.85 -1.96 2.97
N ASN A 202 4.20 -3.25 2.94
CA ASN A 202 5.36 -3.73 3.67
C ASN A 202 6.68 -3.12 3.17
N LEU A 203 6.87 -3.04 1.84
CA LEU A 203 8.09 -2.54 1.20
C LEU A 203 8.40 -1.09 1.58
N PHE A 204 7.39 -0.26 1.85
CA PHE A 204 7.58 1.13 2.29
C PHE A 204 7.77 1.33 3.80
N ARG A 205 7.95 0.27 4.59
CA ARG A 205 8.31 0.38 6.01
C ARG A 205 9.72 0.95 6.27
N PRO A 206 10.78 0.47 5.59
CA PRO A 206 12.14 0.86 5.91
C PRO A 206 12.40 2.35 5.68
N GLU A 207 13.48 2.83 6.27
CA GLU A 207 13.95 4.19 6.07
C GLU A 207 14.80 4.16 4.80
N GLY A 208 14.68 5.17 3.94
CA GLY A 208 15.28 5.10 2.60
C GLY A 208 14.45 4.31 1.58
N ALA A 209 13.29 3.74 1.97
CA ALA A 209 12.49 2.92 1.06
C ALA A 209 11.97 3.72 -0.13
N TRP A 210 11.60 4.99 0.09
CA TRP A 210 11.17 5.86 -1.01
C TRP A 210 12.30 6.07 -2.01
N GLU A 211 13.49 6.40 -1.52
CA GLU A 211 14.68 6.68 -2.33
C GLU A 211 15.14 5.45 -3.13
N THR A 212 14.98 4.25 -2.57
CA THR A 212 15.33 2.99 -3.21
C THR A 212 14.33 2.61 -4.31
N GLU A 213 13.03 2.72 -3.99
CA GLU A 213 11.96 2.30 -4.89
C GLU A 213 11.53 3.37 -5.89
N TYR A 214 11.94 4.63 -5.70
CA TYR A 214 11.51 5.73 -6.54
C TYR A 214 11.78 5.46 -8.02
N ARG A 215 10.74 5.62 -8.83
CA ARG A 215 10.82 5.61 -10.29
C ARG A 215 10.18 6.89 -10.79
N GLN A 216 10.90 7.61 -11.64
CA GLN A 216 10.39 8.86 -12.21
C GLN A 216 9.21 8.53 -13.15
N PRO A 217 8.01 9.09 -12.92
CA PRO A 217 6.91 8.95 -13.87
C PRO A 217 7.34 9.35 -15.30
N PRO A 218 6.91 8.62 -16.34
CA PRO A 218 5.84 7.63 -16.35
C PRO A 218 6.26 6.18 -16.00
N GLN A 219 7.49 5.95 -15.54
CA GLN A 219 7.94 4.62 -15.13
C GLN A 219 7.07 4.08 -13.99
N ILE A 220 6.82 2.76 -14.01
CA ILE A 220 6.00 2.06 -13.02
C ILE A 220 6.93 1.20 -12.16
N GLY A 221 6.95 1.45 -10.86
CA GLY A 221 7.60 0.60 -9.87
C GLY A 221 6.94 -0.77 -9.79
N ARG A 222 7.74 -1.81 -9.57
CA ARG A 222 7.31 -3.21 -9.40
C ARG A 222 8.08 -3.79 -8.21
N PRO A 223 7.41 -4.47 -7.26
CA PRO A 223 8.07 -5.05 -6.09
C PRO A 223 8.85 -6.32 -6.44
#